data_AF-A0A7K3F320-F1
#
_entry.id   AF-A0A7K3F320-F1
#
_cell.length_a   1.000
_cell.length_b   1.000
_cell.length_c   1.000
_cell.angle_alpha   90.00
_cell.angle_beta   90.00
_cell.angle_gamma   90.00
#
_symmetry.space_group_name_H-M   'P 1'
#
loop_
_entity.id
_entity.type
_entity.pdbx_description
1 polymer ?
#
loop_
_entity_poly.entity_id
_entity_poly.type
_entity_poly.pdbx_seq_one_letter_code
_entity_poly.pdbx_strand_id
1 'polypeptide(L)'
;MVGHRPSDWHVLDLDKDPTPGDPQRVRTLAKTLHDFADDVSEALRLVKGMAGETTLAEWAGKSAAVFKEEFSGVPKNLKKLEKSYGMCGDALADFWPKLERAQALADRALVKAREARQDLTSAQSKLSSADSWVTRASKEADKYKDDPTG
;
A
#
# COMPACT_ATOMS: atom_id res chain seq x y z
N MET A 1 -0.05 -13.25 -5.96
CA MET A 1 0.41 -13.63 -4.61
C MET A 1 -0.03 -12.53 -3.66
N VAL A 2 -0.85 -12.85 -2.66
CA VAL A 2 -1.18 -11.92 -1.57
C VAL A 2 0.12 -11.66 -0.81
N GLY A 3 0.56 -10.40 -0.76
CA GLY A 3 1.77 -10.03 -0.03
C GLY A 3 1.53 -10.24 1.46
N HIS A 4 2.10 -11.29 2.04
CA HIS A 4 1.97 -11.54 3.48
C HIS A 4 2.83 -10.51 4.22
N ARG A 5 2.18 -9.56 4.90
CA ARG A 5 2.89 -8.54 5.71
C ARG A 5 3.55 -9.22 6.92
N PRO A 6 4.70 -8.71 7.40
CA PRO A 6 5.30 -9.14 8.66
C PRO A 6 4.33 -8.98 9.83
N SER A 7 4.46 -9.81 10.87
CA SER A 7 3.64 -9.73 12.09
C SER A 7 4.45 -9.39 13.35
N ASP A 8 5.78 -9.47 13.28
CA ASP A 8 6.70 -9.28 14.41
C ASP A 8 7.08 -7.81 14.63
N TRP A 9 6.10 -6.92 14.56
CA TRP A 9 6.30 -5.48 14.75
C TRP A 9 6.67 -5.10 16.20
N HIS A 10 6.48 -6.02 17.15
CA HIS A 10 6.87 -5.86 18.55
C HIS A 10 8.38 -5.58 18.73
N VAL A 11 9.23 -5.89 17.72
CA VAL A 11 10.66 -5.53 17.74
C VAL A 11 10.87 -4.01 17.74
N LEU A 12 9.88 -3.25 17.28
CA LEU A 12 9.84 -1.79 17.27
C LEU A 12 8.86 -1.22 18.32
N ASP A 13 8.47 -2.02 19.32
CA ASP A 13 7.43 -1.66 20.31
C ASP A 13 6.08 -1.29 19.66
N LEU A 14 5.78 -1.88 18.51
CA LEU A 14 4.51 -1.72 17.81
C LEU A 14 3.65 -2.99 17.94
N ASP A 15 2.39 -2.83 18.35
CA ASP A 15 1.46 -3.94 18.50
C ASP A 15 1.02 -4.56 17.17
N LYS A 16 1.07 -3.77 16.08
CA LYS A 16 0.60 -4.16 14.75
C LYS A 16 1.34 -3.45 13.63
N ASP A 17 1.15 -3.95 12.42
CA ASP A 17 1.68 -3.35 11.20
C ASP A 17 1.22 -1.89 11.05
N PRO A 18 2.15 -0.92 10.97
CA PRO A 18 1.81 0.49 10.77
C PRO A 18 1.34 0.80 9.33
N THR A 19 1.62 -0.07 8.37
CA THR A 19 1.27 0.11 6.94
C THR A 19 0.52 -1.09 6.38
N PRO A 20 -0.70 -1.38 6.89
CA PRO A 20 -1.51 -2.49 6.40
C PRO A 20 -2.01 -2.23 4.97
N GLY A 21 -2.25 -3.30 4.23
CA GLY A 21 -2.85 -3.24 2.89
C GLY A 21 -2.01 -3.90 1.80
N ASP A 22 -2.49 -3.79 0.56
CA ASP A 22 -1.88 -4.41 -0.61
C ASP A 22 -1.82 -3.37 -1.76
N PRO A 23 -0.67 -2.71 -1.99
CA PRO A 23 -0.49 -1.73 -3.06
C PRO A 23 -0.81 -2.30 -4.44
N GLN A 24 -0.51 -3.58 -4.68
CA GLN A 24 -0.74 -4.20 -5.97
C GLN A 24 -2.24 -4.38 -6.23
N ARG A 25 -3.01 -4.77 -5.21
CA ARG A 25 -4.48 -4.80 -5.32
C ARG A 25 -5.07 -3.42 -5.57
N VAL A 26 -4.57 -2.38 -4.89
CA VAL A 26 -4.99 -0.99 -5.12
C VAL A 26 -4.67 -0.56 -6.55
N ARG A 27 -3.48 -0.88 -7.05
CA ARG A 27 -3.07 -0.60 -8.44
C ARG A 27 -3.96 -1.30 -9.46
N THR A 28 -4.26 -2.58 -9.25
CA THR A 28 -5.18 -3.33 -10.12
C THR A 28 -6.57 -2.70 -10.12
N LEU A 29 -7.08 -2.32 -8.94
CA LEU A 29 -8.39 -1.66 -8.84
C LEU A 29 -8.40 -0.30 -9.55
N ALA A 30 -7.35 0.52 -9.38
CA ALA A 30 -7.21 1.80 -10.09
C ALA A 30 -7.32 1.59 -11.60
N LYS A 31 -6.56 0.61 -12.13
CA LYS A 31 -6.61 0.25 -13.55
C LYS A 31 -8.02 -0.19 -13.98
N THR A 32 -8.66 -1.09 -13.24
CA THR A 32 -10.02 -1.55 -13.59
C THR A 32 -11.04 -0.41 -13.64
N LEU A 33 -10.90 0.59 -12.77
CA LEU A 33 -11.79 1.76 -12.78
C LEU A 33 -11.50 2.71 -13.94
N HIS A 34 -10.24 2.86 -14.34
CA HIS A 34 -9.87 3.59 -15.56
C HIS A 34 -10.36 2.87 -16.81
N ASP A 35 -10.11 1.57 -16.95
CA ASP A 35 -10.57 0.77 -18.08
C ASP A 35 -12.11 0.90 -18.22
N PHE A 36 -12.84 0.84 -17.10
CA PHE A 36 -14.29 1.05 -17.11
C PHE A 36 -14.70 2.48 -17.51
N ALA A 37 -13.96 3.51 -17.07
CA ALA A 37 -14.24 4.89 -17.49
C ALA A 37 -14.01 5.08 -19.00
N ASP A 38 -12.97 4.45 -19.55
CA ASP A 38 -12.67 4.46 -20.99
C ASP A 38 -13.76 3.75 -21.79
N ASP A 39 -14.24 2.58 -21.35
CA ASP A 39 -15.36 1.86 -21.96
C ASP A 39 -16.64 2.72 -22.00
N VAL A 40 -16.92 3.45 -20.91
CA VAL A 40 -18.06 4.37 -20.83
C VAL A 40 -17.88 5.57 -21.77
N SER A 41 -16.65 6.08 -21.92
CA SER A 41 -16.32 7.15 -22.86
C SER A 41 -16.53 6.70 -24.31
N GLU A 42 -16.14 5.47 -24.65
CA GLU A 42 -16.40 4.87 -25.96
C GLU A 42 -17.90 4.69 -26.22
N ALA A 43 -18.64 4.15 -25.25
CA ALA A 43 -20.10 4.02 -25.33
C ALA A 43 -20.78 5.37 -25.55
N LEU A 44 -20.33 6.42 -24.84
CA LEU A 44 -20.83 7.78 -25.03
C LEU A 44 -20.56 8.30 -26.45
N ARG A 45 -19.40 8.00 -27.02
CA ARG A 45 -19.06 8.37 -28.41
C ARG A 45 -19.96 7.68 -29.42
N LEU A 46 -20.23 6.38 -29.23
CA LEU A 46 -21.14 5.61 -30.07
C LEU A 46 -22.57 6.16 -30.00
N VAL A 47 -23.08 6.43 -28.80
CA VAL A 47 -24.42 6.99 -28.60
C VAL A 47 -24.57 8.36 -29.29
N LYS A 48 -23.55 9.23 -29.19
CA LYS A 48 -23.55 10.52 -29.88
C LYS A 48 -23.44 10.38 -31.40
N GLY A 49 -22.67 9.40 -31.89
CA GLY A 49 -22.54 9.10 -33.32
C GLY A 49 -23.87 8.65 -33.92
N MET A 50 -24.57 7.71 -33.27
CA MET A 50 -25.91 7.27 -33.70
C MET A 50 -26.92 8.41 -33.70
N ALA A 51 -26.86 9.32 -32.72
CA ALA A 51 -27.73 10.50 -32.66
C ALA A 51 -27.46 11.52 -33.78
N GLY A 52 -26.26 11.53 -34.36
CA GLY A 52 -25.82 12.44 -35.40
C GLY A 52 -25.88 11.89 -36.82
N GLU A 53 -26.07 10.57 -37.01
CA GLU A 53 -26.24 9.97 -38.33
C GLU A 53 -27.60 10.30 -38.95
N THR A 54 -27.57 10.64 -40.24
CA THR A 54 -28.72 10.96 -41.10
C THR A 54 -29.79 9.84 -41.14
N THR A 55 -29.49 8.64 -40.65
CA THR A 55 -30.42 7.50 -40.52
C THR A 55 -31.57 7.81 -39.55
N LEU A 56 -31.37 8.64 -38.52
CA LEU A 56 -32.47 9.15 -37.67
C LEU A 56 -33.42 10.09 -38.41
N ALA A 57 -32.95 10.75 -39.47
CA ALA A 57 -33.81 11.58 -40.32
C ALA A 57 -34.67 10.74 -41.28
N GLU A 58 -34.22 9.52 -41.64
CA GLU A 58 -35.00 8.54 -42.40
C GLU A 58 -35.98 7.75 -41.51
N TRP A 59 -35.66 7.60 -40.22
CA TRP A 59 -36.54 7.00 -39.19
C TRP A 59 -37.67 7.95 -38.73
N ALA A 60 -38.15 8.84 -39.60
CA ALA A 60 -39.09 9.90 -39.26
C ALA A 60 -40.51 9.35 -38.95
N GLY A 61 -40.83 9.18 -37.66
CA GLY A 61 -42.17 8.82 -37.17
C GLY A 61 -42.31 9.01 -35.65
N LYS A 62 -43.54 8.87 -35.10
CA LYS A 62 -43.82 9.04 -33.65
C LYS A 62 -42.93 8.16 -32.76
N SER A 63 -42.53 6.99 -33.22
CA SER A 63 -41.64 6.07 -32.49
C SER A 63 -40.23 6.63 -32.31
N ALA A 64 -39.70 7.40 -33.27
CA ALA A 64 -38.39 8.03 -33.14
C ALA A 64 -38.40 9.21 -32.17
N ALA A 65 -39.52 9.92 -32.05
CA ALA A 65 -39.68 10.99 -31.06
C ALA A 65 -39.67 10.46 -29.62
N VAL A 66 -40.42 9.38 -29.36
CA VAL A 66 -40.45 8.71 -28.03
C VAL A 66 -39.08 8.10 -27.71
N PHE A 67 -38.44 7.44 -28.68
CA PHE A 67 -37.08 6.92 -28.50
C PHE A 67 -36.10 8.04 -28.14
N LYS A 68 -36.14 9.18 -28.82
CA LYS A 68 -35.26 10.33 -28.55
C LYS A 68 -35.49 10.93 -27.17
N GLU A 69 -36.72 10.97 -26.68
CA GLU A 69 -37.05 11.49 -25.35
C GLU A 69 -36.48 10.58 -24.26
N GLU A 70 -36.71 9.27 -24.34
CA GLU A 70 -36.17 8.27 -23.41
C GLU A 70 -34.63 8.18 -23.47
N PHE A 71 -34.04 8.27 -24.67
CA PHE A 71 -32.59 8.21 -24.83
C PHE A 71 -31.86 9.50 -24.44
N SER A 72 -32.56 10.62 -24.25
CA SER A 72 -31.94 11.92 -23.97
C SER A 72 -31.15 11.94 -22.65
N GLY A 73 -31.53 11.10 -21.68
CA GLY A 73 -30.85 10.97 -20.39
C GLY A 73 -29.57 10.13 -20.42
N VAL A 74 -29.44 9.21 -21.39
CA VAL A 74 -28.35 8.24 -21.47
C VAL A 74 -26.98 8.93 -21.60
N PRO A 75 -26.76 9.88 -22.53
CA PRO A 75 -25.46 10.57 -22.64
C PRO A 75 -25.05 11.30 -21.35
N LYS A 76 -26.02 11.88 -20.64
CA LYS A 76 -25.77 12.61 -19.39
C LYS A 76 -25.33 11.65 -18.27
N ASN A 77 -25.96 10.49 -18.18
CA ASN A 77 -25.63 9.48 -17.19
C ASN A 77 -24.28 8.81 -17.48
N LEU A 78 -23.99 8.49 -18.74
CA LEU A 78 -22.68 7.97 -19.14
C LEU A 78 -21.55 8.97 -18.81
N LYS A 79 -21.75 10.26 -19.10
CA LYS A 79 -20.77 11.31 -18.73
C LYS A 79 -20.53 11.39 -17.21
N LYS A 80 -21.57 11.20 -16.39
CA LYS A 80 -21.40 11.17 -14.93
C LYS A 80 -20.60 9.95 -14.49
N LEU A 81 -20.88 8.79 -15.10
CA LEU A 81 -20.24 7.52 -14.80
C LEU A 81 -18.75 7.54 -15.16
N GLU A 82 -18.42 7.97 -16.39
CA GLU A 82 -17.05 8.21 -16.86
C GLU A 82 -16.28 9.06 -15.84
N LYS A 83 -16.86 10.22 -15.48
CA LYS A 83 -16.23 11.14 -14.53
C LYS A 83 -16.01 10.53 -13.15
N SER A 84 -17.04 9.90 -12.56
CA SER A 84 -16.92 9.38 -11.19
C SER A 84 -15.92 8.23 -11.10
N TYR A 85 -15.90 7.33 -12.09
CA TYR A 85 -14.99 6.19 -12.10
C TYR A 85 -13.56 6.61 -12.45
N GLY A 86 -13.39 7.55 -13.39
CA GLY A 86 -12.08 8.16 -13.66
C GLY A 86 -11.49 8.84 -12.41
N MET A 87 -12.28 9.63 -11.69
CA MET A 87 -11.84 10.27 -10.44
C MET A 87 -11.44 9.24 -9.36
N CYS A 88 -12.18 8.15 -9.21
CA CYS A 88 -11.79 7.07 -8.29
C CYS A 88 -10.52 6.35 -8.75
N GLY A 89 -10.38 6.09 -10.06
CA GLY A 89 -9.18 5.53 -10.66
C GLY A 89 -7.95 6.40 -10.37
N ASP A 90 -8.05 7.71 -10.60
CA ASP A 90 -6.98 8.69 -10.33
C ASP A 90 -6.58 8.70 -8.85
N ALA A 91 -7.57 8.77 -7.95
CA ALA A 91 -7.30 8.79 -6.51
C ALA A 91 -6.56 7.52 -6.04
N LEU A 92 -6.94 6.35 -6.58
CA LEU A 92 -6.27 5.10 -6.26
C LEU A 92 -4.89 4.98 -6.95
N ALA A 93 -4.76 5.49 -8.18
CA ALA A 93 -3.49 5.60 -8.91
C ALA A 93 -2.46 6.46 -8.16
N ASP A 94 -2.92 7.54 -7.52
CA ASP A 94 -2.11 8.41 -6.69
C ASP A 94 -1.77 7.81 -5.32
N PHE A 95 -2.65 6.95 -4.80
CA PHE A 95 -2.51 6.37 -3.46
C PHE A 95 -1.57 5.16 -3.43
N TRP A 96 -1.68 4.22 -4.38
CA TRP A 96 -0.90 2.98 -4.33
C TRP A 96 0.63 3.19 -4.24
N PRO A 97 1.26 4.18 -4.94
CA PRO A 97 2.71 4.39 -4.83
C PRO A 97 3.11 4.97 -3.47
N LYS A 98 2.20 5.69 -2.80
CA LYS A 98 2.44 6.20 -1.44
C LYS A 98 2.41 5.05 -0.44
N LEU A 99 1.44 4.15 -0.57
CA LEU A 99 1.34 2.96 0.27
C LEU A 99 2.56 2.05 0.09
N GLU A 100 2.97 1.77 -1.16
CA GLU A 100 4.14 0.94 -1.46
C GLU A 100 5.42 1.50 -0.84
N ARG A 101 5.64 2.82 -0.97
CA ARG A 101 6.81 3.48 -0.35
C ARG A 101 6.77 3.42 1.18
N ALA A 102 5.60 3.61 1.78
CA ALA A 102 5.44 3.53 3.22
C ALA A 102 5.74 2.11 3.74
N GLN A 103 5.22 1.09 3.04
CA GLN A 103 5.49 -0.31 3.34
C GLN A 103 6.98 -0.63 3.22
N ALA A 104 7.64 -0.22 2.14
CA ALA A 104 9.07 -0.42 1.95
C ALA A 104 9.92 0.24 3.04
N LEU A 105 9.52 1.42 3.53
CA LEU A 105 10.20 2.10 4.63
C LEU A 105 10.01 1.34 5.96
N ALA A 106 8.78 0.91 6.26
CA ALA A 106 8.46 0.15 7.46
C ALA A 106 9.22 -1.19 7.49
N ASP A 107 9.27 -1.90 6.37
CA ASP A 107 9.94 -3.20 6.26
C ASP A 107 11.47 -3.04 6.45
N ARG A 108 12.07 -1.97 5.90
CA ARG A 108 13.49 -1.65 6.16
C ARG A 108 13.74 -1.31 7.62
N ALA A 109 12.84 -0.57 8.26
CA ALA A 109 12.95 -0.26 9.68
C ALA A 109 12.87 -1.53 10.54
N LEU A 110 11.99 -2.47 10.18
CA LEU A 110 11.87 -3.75 10.86
C LEU A 110 13.16 -4.58 10.75
N VAL A 111 13.77 -4.65 9.56
CA VAL A 111 15.06 -5.34 9.38
C VAL A 111 16.13 -4.71 10.27
N LYS A 112 16.28 -3.38 10.24
CA LYS A 112 17.25 -2.67 11.09
C LYS A 112 17.02 -2.87 12.57
N ALA A 113 15.77 -2.93 13.01
CA ALA A 113 15.43 -3.16 14.41
C ALA A 113 15.83 -4.57 14.85
N ARG A 114 15.65 -5.58 13.99
CA ARG A 114 16.11 -6.94 14.25
C ARG A 114 17.64 -7.01 14.37
N GLU A 115 18.36 -6.37 13.46
CA GLU A 115 19.83 -6.26 13.51
C GLU A 115 20.28 -5.58 14.81
N ALA A 116 19.71 -4.42 15.15
CA ALA A 116 20.04 -3.70 16.37
C ALA A 116 19.79 -4.52 17.65
N ARG A 117 18.72 -5.33 17.67
CA ARG A 117 18.41 -6.21 18.82
C ARG A 117 19.40 -7.36 18.96
N GLN A 118 19.87 -7.91 17.84
CA GLN A 118 20.93 -8.92 17.82
C GLN A 118 22.27 -8.34 18.29
N ASP A 119 22.60 -7.12 17.84
CA ASP A 119 23.80 -6.40 18.26
C ASP A 119 23.77 -6.08 19.76
N LEU A 120 22.62 -5.62 20.27
CA LEU A 120 22.41 -5.35 21.70
C LEU A 120 22.60 -6.62 22.53
N THR A 121 21.99 -7.74 22.13
CA THR A 121 22.11 -9.03 22.82
C THR A 121 23.57 -9.51 22.84
N SER A 122 24.28 -9.34 21.71
CA SER A 122 25.70 -9.68 21.59
C SER A 122 26.58 -8.79 22.48
N ALA A 123 26.32 -7.48 22.52
CA ALA A 123 27.03 -6.54 23.38
C ALA A 123 26.79 -6.83 24.87
N GLN A 124 25.55 -7.12 25.27
CA GLN A 124 25.21 -7.53 26.64
C GLN A 124 25.94 -8.81 27.05
N SER A 125 26.06 -9.79 26.15
CA SER A 125 26.77 -11.04 26.41
C SER A 125 28.28 -10.81 26.60
N LYS A 126 28.88 -9.94 25.77
CA LYS A 126 30.28 -9.50 25.92
C LYS A 126 30.49 -8.75 27.24
N LEU A 127 29.57 -7.85 27.61
CA LEU A 127 29.62 -7.11 28.86
C LEU A 127 29.58 -8.06 30.08
N SER A 128 28.64 -9.01 30.12
CA SER A 128 28.55 -10.02 31.18
C SER A 128 29.82 -10.86 31.29
N SER A 129 30.41 -11.22 30.15
CA SER A 129 31.67 -11.97 30.11
C SER A 129 32.84 -11.14 30.66
N ALA A 130 32.91 -9.85 30.32
CA ALA A 130 33.92 -8.93 30.82
C ALA A 130 33.77 -8.69 32.32
N ASP A 131 32.54 -8.47 32.81
CA ASP A 131 32.26 -8.29 34.24
C ASP A 131 32.63 -9.52 35.08
N SER A 132 32.35 -10.72 34.55
CA SER A 132 32.78 -11.99 35.13
C SER A 132 34.30 -12.12 35.18
N TRP A 133 35.00 -11.67 34.14
CA TRP A 133 36.46 -11.69 34.10
C TRP A 133 37.06 -10.70 35.10
N VAL A 134 36.54 -9.47 35.16
CA VAL A 134 36.97 -8.45 36.14
C VAL A 134 36.75 -8.95 37.56
N THR A 135 35.57 -9.50 37.87
CA THR A 135 35.27 -10.07 39.19
C THR A 135 36.26 -11.17 39.58
N ARG A 136 36.61 -12.06 38.64
CA ARG A 136 37.60 -13.12 38.88
C ARG A 136 38.99 -12.54 39.10
N ALA A 137 39.41 -11.57 38.30
CA ALA A 137 40.70 -10.91 38.43
C ALA A 137 40.83 -10.15 39.76
N SER A 138 39.79 -9.43 40.19
CA SER A 138 39.76 -8.75 41.49
C SER A 138 39.88 -9.73 42.65
N LYS A 139 39.09 -10.83 42.65
CA LYS A 139 39.20 -11.87 43.67
C LYS A 139 40.59 -12.49 43.75
N GLU A 140 41.23 -12.70 42.59
CA GLU A 140 42.58 -13.25 42.55
C GLU A 140 43.62 -12.25 43.06
N ALA A 141 43.50 -10.98 42.68
CA ALA A 141 44.36 -9.91 43.18
C ALA A 141 44.25 -9.73 44.70
N ASP A 142 43.06 -9.86 45.28
CA ASP A 142 42.86 -9.75 46.73
C ASP A 142 43.54 -10.90 47.50
N LYS A 143 43.53 -12.13 46.96
CA LYS A 143 44.29 -13.25 47.56
C LYS A 143 45.78 -12.96 47.67
N TYR A 144 46.37 -12.30 46.67
CA TYR A 144 47.79 -11.95 46.68
C TYR A 144 48.13 -10.80 47.65
N LYS A 145 47.15 -10.02 48.11
CA LYS A 145 47.36 -8.97 49.12
C LYS A 145 47.28 -9.50 50.54
N ASP A 146 46.50 -10.55 50.77
CA ASP A 146 46.28 -11.16 52.07
C ASP A 146 47.28 -12.29 52.42
N ASP A 147 48.20 -12.62 51.51
CA ASP A 147 49.33 -13.52 51.77
C ASP A 147 50.56 -12.71 52.24
N PRO A 148 50.96 -12.76 53.53
CA PRO A 148 52.10 -12.02 54.07
C PRO A 148 53.44 -12.72 53.81
N THR A 149 53.46 -13.79 53.02
CA THR A 149 54.65 -14.58 52.70
C THR A 149 54.99 -14.50 51.22
N GLY A 150 55.41 -13.31 50.80
CA GLY A 150 56.44 -13.18 49.76
C GLY A 150 57.83 -13.38 50.37
#